data_AF-A0A101JST3-F1
#
_entry.id   AF-A0A101JST3-F1
#
_cell.length_a   1.000
_cell.length_b   1.000
_cell.length_c   1.000
_cell.angle_alpha   90.00
_cell.angle_beta   90.00
_cell.angle_gamma   90.00
#
_symmetry.space_group_name_H-M   'P 1'
#
loop_
_entity.id
_entity.type
_entity.pdbx_description
1 polymer ?
#
loop_
_entity_poly.entity_id
_entity_poly.type
_entity_poly.pdbx_seq_one_letter_code
_entity_poly.pdbx_strand_id
1 'polypeptide(L)'
;MSIGSWFRTDYDEPSVAAALPLELGTGASPSIVILDQMIRGTGIVGRINGDFGAIAVKVNGTGAPVRVTVSVGLDEMGIRWWSDRVRPARLTPELPRLVTLRAQGQIRGALVLARRQGWRGAAPATATLAFDLPAGELDRDGLLIVELADALPPSWAGPRLSARSAIGLRINNISVREQPAATAPSGPVGHTGCDFAVVQPGAALSYRLEGAGVSAAPPVPISPRNRWTRQKPARAVFKLSRAARRVAVRALPHRPGEVAEVLAADLVTGEAVPVDVSRHQDGNLTVRFTTPVGNPVLLGSTEAQPTLSWRLTPS
;
A
#
# COMPACT_ATOMS: atom_id res chain seq x y z
N MET A 1 32.80 11.93 -19.15
CA MET A 1 33.17 12.06 -17.72
C MET A 1 31.94 11.73 -16.91
N SER A 2 31.93 10.58 -16.21
CA SER A 2 30.75 10.14 -15.47
C SER A 2 30.68 10.83 -14.11
N ILE A 3 29.55 11.48 -13.85
CA ILE A 3 29.19 11.96 -12.51
C ILE A 3 28.90 10.70 -11.68
N GLY A 4 29.80 10.35 -10.77
CA GLY A 4 29.65 9.17 -9.90
C GLY A 4 30.93 8.62 -9.25
N SER A 5 32.12 9.10 -9.62
CA SER A 5 33.39 8.57 -9.08
C SER A 5 33.81 9.13 -7.72
N TRP A 6 33.01 9.98 -7.06
CA TRP A 6 33.53 10.83 -5.99
C TRP A 6 33.44 10.29 -4.56
N PHE A 7 32.82 9.12 -4.33
CA PHE A 7 32.85 8.46 -3.02
C PHE A 7 32.71 6.93 -3.14
N ARG A 8 33.65 6.25 -3.81
CA ARG A 8 33.80 4.79 -3.64
C ARG A 8 34.93 4.55 -2.64
N THR A 9 34.61 3.87 -1.55
CA THR A 9 35.63 3.32 -0.68
C THR A 9 36.12 2.00 -1.26
N ASP A 10 37.35 1.59 -0.94
CA ASP A 10 37.90 0.29 -1.36
C ASP A 10 37.09 -0.92 -0.85
N TYR A 11 36.11 -0.67 0.02
CA TYR A 11 35.19 -1.67 0.58
C TYR A 11 33.88 -1.80 -0.21
N ASP A 12 33.62 -0.93 -1.19
CA ASP A 12 32.37 -0.97 -1.96
C ASP A 12 32.47 -1.99 -3.10
N GLU A 13 31.88 -3.17 -2.88
CA GLU A 13 31.73 -4.20 -3.90
C GLU A 13 31.13 -3.61 -5.19
N PRO A 14 31.72 -3.88 -6.36
CA PRO A 14 31.17 -3.39 -7.61
C PRO A 14 29.78 -3.94 -7.86
N SER A 15 28.83 -3.04 -8.08
CA SER A 15 27.48 -3.41 -8.45
C SER A 15 27.47 -4.21 -9.76
N VAL A 16 26.78 -5.34 -9.77
CA VAL A 16 26.61 -6.16 -10.97
C VAL A 16 25.26 -5.86 -11.58
N ALA A 17 25.25 -5.31 -12.79
CA ALA A 17 24.02 -5.02 -13.51
C ALA A 17 23.23 -6.32 -13.79
N ALA A 18 21.94 -6.32 -13.47
CA ALA A 18 21.08 -7.46 -13.76
C ALA A 18 20.60 -7.45 -15.21
N ALA A 19 20.53 -8.62 -15.86
CA ALA A 19 19.91 -8.74 -17.17
C ALA A 19 18.38 -8.59 -17.09
N LEU A 20 17.76 -8.21 -18.22
CA LEU A 20 16.31 -8.31 -18.40
C LEU A 20 15.93 -9.68 -18.99
N PRO A 21 14.77 -10.27 -18.60
CA PRO A 21 13.87 -9.80 -17.55
C PRO A 21 14.49 -9.95 -16.16
N LEU A 22 14.22 -8.98 -15.28
CA LEU A 22 14.67 -8.95 -13.90
C LEU A 22 13.52 -9.36 -12.98
N GLU A 23 13.77 -10.28 -12.06
CA GLU A 23 12.93 -10.58 -10.91
C GLU A 23 13.73 -10.40 -9.62
N LEU A 24 13.47 -9.30 -8.92
CA LEU A 24 14.17 -8.93 -7.70
C LEU A 24 13.31 -9.24 -6.47
N GLY A 25 13.50 -10.43 -5.89
CA GLY A 25 12.78 -10.88 -4.68
C GLY A 25 13.59 -10.81 -3.38
N THR A 26 14.83 -10.33 -3.40
CA THR A 26 15.73 -10.32 -2.23
C THR A 26 16.57 -9.05 -2.16
N GLY A 27 16.75 -8.54 -0.95
CA GLY A 27 17.63 -7.41 -0.66
C GLY A 27 19.12 -7.74 -0.76
N ALA A 28 19.49 -9.01 -0.89
CA ALA A 28 20.87 -9.45 -1.06
C ALA A 28 21.37 -9.40 -2.52
N SER A 29 20.54 -8.95 -3.46
CA SER A 29 20.94 -8.92 -4.87
C SER A 29 22.09 -7.92 -5.10
N PRO A 30 23.16 -8.32 -5.82
CA PRO A 30 24.31 -7.45 -6.12
C PRO A 30 23.98 -6.34 -7.13
N SER A 31 22.80 -6.42 -7.76
CA SER A 31 22.28 -5.34 -8.61
C SER A 31 21.72 -4.16 -7.83
N ILE A 32 21.47 -4.30 -6.53
CA ILE A 32 20.95 -3.22 -5.69
C ILE A 32 22.10 -2.32 -5.26
N VAL A 33 22.14 -1.10 -5.80
CA VAL A 33 23.22 -0.14 -5.56
C VAL A 33 22.90 0.87 -4.48
N ILE A 34 21.63 1.21 -4.30
CA ILE A 34 21.17 2.13 -3.25
C ILE A 34 19.97 1.52 -2.54
N LEU A 35 19.97 1.61 -1.22
CA LEU A 35 18.81 1.46 -0.37
C LEU A 35 18.79 2.62 0.61
N ASP A 36 17.78 3.48 0.49
CA ASP A 36 17.60 4.63 1.37
C ASP A 36 16.35 4.44 2.22
N GLN A 37 16.49 4.71 3.52
CA GLN A 37 15.46 4.48 4.54
C GLN A 37 14.84 3.06 4.47
N MET A 38 15.66 2.10 4.07
CA MET A 38 15.28 0.70 3.91
C MET A 38 16.29 -0.25 4.55
N ILE A 39 15.78 -1.35 5.11
CA ILE A 39 16.58 -2.46 5.62
C ILE A 39 16.47 -3.62 4.62
N ARG A 40 17.62 -4.13 4.15
CA ARG A 40 17.69 -5.30 3.25
C ARG A 40 16.93 -6.49 3.83
N GLY A 41 16.17 -7.16 2.98
CA GLY A 41 15.42 -8.36 3.37
C GLY A 41 16.04 -9.65 2.88
N THR A 42 15.85 -10.72 3.64
CA THR A 42 16.02 -12.10 3.18
C THR A 42 14.65 -12.64 2.75
N GLY A 43 14.49 -12.94 1.46
CA GLY A 43 13.20 -13.36 0.86
C GLY A 43 12.19 -12.24 0.59
N ILE A 44 12.62 -10.98 0.73
CA ILE A 44 11.95 -9.77 0.23
C ILE A 44 13.04 -8.77 -0.17
N VAL A 45 12.72 -7.78 -1.00
CA VAL A 45 13.66 -6.70 -1.35
C VAL A 45 14.10 -5.92 -0.11
N GLY A 46 13.15 -5.40 0.67
CA GLY A 46 13.49 -4.64 1.86
C GLY A 46 12.29 -4.09 2.61
N ARG A 47 12.57 -3.58 3.82
CA ARG A 47 11.60 -3.01 4.76
C ARG A 47 11.84 -1.53 4.91
N ILE A 48 10.79 -0.74 4.86
CA ILE A 48 10.87 0.72 5.00
C ILE A 48 10.92 1.07 6.49
N ASN A 49 11.96 1.79 6.90
CA ASN A 49 12.19 2.19 8.30
C ASN A 49 12.09 3.71 8.55
N GLY A 50 11.80 4.49 7.51
CA GLY A 50 11.58 5.94 7.60
C GLY A 50 10.39 6.41 6.75
N ASP A 51 10.27 7.73 6.57
CA ASP A 51 9.08 8.38 5.99
C ASP A 51 8.92 8.10 4.48
N PHE A 52 9.96 7.57 3.84
CA PHE A 52 9.92 6.94 2.52
C PHE A 52 10.83 5.71 2.51
N GLY A 53 10.80 4.94 1.44
CA GLY A 53 11.80 3.91 1.16
C GLY A 53 12.13 3.88 -0.32
N ALA A 54 13.41 4.03 -0.65
CA ALA A 54 13.88 4.04 -2.03
C ALA A 54 14.91 2.94 -2.28
N ILE A 55 14.83 2.37 -3.48
CA ILE A 55 15.79 1.40 -3.98
C ILE A 55 16.25 1.81 -5.38
N ALA A 56 17.56 1.76 -5.61
CA ALA A 56 18.13 1.85 -6.94
C ALA A 56 18.75 0.51 -7.34
N VAL A 57 18.40 0.04 -8.53
CA VAL A 57 18.82 -1.24 -9.10
C VAL A 57 19.54 -0.99 -10.41
N LYS A 58 20.74 -1.52 -10.54
CA LYS A 58 21.49 -1.54 -11.80
C LYS A 58 20.96 -2.67 -12.68
N VAL A 59 20.50 -2.32 -13.86
CA VAL A 59 19.91 -3.20 -14.86
C VAL A 59 20.67 -2.98 -16.17
N ASN A 60 20.86 -4.02 -16.98
CA ASN A 60 21.33 -3.87 -18.35
C ASN A 60 20.17 -3.31 -19.19
N GLY A 61 20.00 -1.99 -19.14
CA GLY A 61 18.98 -1.30 -19.91
C GLY A 61 19.20 -1.51 -21.41
N THR A 62 18.13 -1.84 -22.12
CA THR A 62 18.15 -1.94 -23.59
C THR A 62 17.78 -0.61 -24.26
N GLY A 63 17.39 0.40 -23.47
CA GLY A 63 16.79 1.65 -23.94
C GLY A 63 15.35 1.49 -24.46
N ALA A 64 14.85 0.25 -24.53
CA ALA A 64 13.48 -0.06 -24.89
C ALA A 64 12.51 0.32 -23.75
N PRO A 65 11.21 0.53 -24.06
CA PRO A 65 10.20 0.66 -23.02
C PRO A 65 10.11 -0.61 -22.18
N VAL A 66 9.95 -0.44 -20.87
CA VAL A 66 9.89 -1.55 -19.91
C VAL A 66 8.67 -1.42 -19.01
N ARG A 67 8.07 -2.55 -18.65
CA ARG A 67 7.06 -2.62 -17.60
C ARG A 67 7.71 -3.01 -16.29
N VAL A 68 7.49 -2.18 -15.28
CA VAL A 68 7.92 -2.40 -13.90
C VAL A 68 6.70 -2.83 -13.10
N THR A 69 6.83 -3.92 -12.35
CA THR A 69 5.80 -4.36 -11.39
C THR A 69 6.40 -4.40 -10.01
N VAL A 70 5.76 -3.74 -9.05
CA VAL A 70 6.22 -3.65 -7.67
C VAL A 70 5.16 -4.24 -6.76
N SER A 71 5.55 -5.27 -6.01
CA SER A 71 4.71 -5.86 -4.97
C SER A 71 5.08 -5.28 -3.62
N VAL A 72 4.11 -4.69 -2.95
CA VAL A 72 4.24 -4.05 -1.63
C VAL A 72 3.40 -4.83 -0.63
N GLY A 73 3.84 -4.89 0.61
CA GLY A 73 3.06 -5.45 1.71
C GLY A 73 3.21 -4.69 3.01
N LEU A 74 2.27 -4.92 3.92
CA LEU A 74 2.43 -4.54 5.32
C LEU A 74 3.45 -5.45 6.00
N ASP A 75 4.46 -4.87 6.65
CA ASP A 75 5.48 -5.65 7.35
C ASP A 75 5.04 -6.02 8.77
N GLU A 76 4.66 -7.27 8.97
CA GLU A 76 4.22 -7.75 10.28
C GLU A 76 5.32 -7.71 11.35
N MET A 77 6.58 -7.84 10.94
CA MET A 77 7.73 -7.85 11.84
C MET A 77 8.16 -6.43 12.19
N GLY A 78 8.30 -5.56 11.19
CA GLY A 78 8.66 -4.15 11.35
C GLY A 78 7.58 -3.33 12.06
N ILE A 79 6.30 -3.70 11.94
CA ILE A 79 5.21 -3.05 12.69
C ILE A 79 5.36 -3.22 14.20
N ARG A 80 5.93 -4.34 14.69
CA ARG A 80 6.27 -4.51 16.12
C ARG A 80 7.40 -3.56 16.54
N TRP A 81 8.48 -3.54 15.75
CA TRP A 81 9.63 -2.65 15.98
C TRP A 81 9.24 -1.16 15.96
N TRP A 82 8.36 -0.76 15.04
CA TRP A 82 7.79 0.58 14.98
C TRP A 82 6.86 0.89 16.16
N SER A 83 5.97 -0.02 16.56
CA SER A 83 5.13 0.21 17.75
C SER A 83 5.90 0.34 19.03
N ASP A 84 7.04 -0.34 19.14
CA ASP A 84 7.84 -0.27 20.36
C ASP A 84 8.48 1.12 20.52
N ARG A 85 8.72 1.83 19.41
CA ARG A 85 9.28 3.19 19.36
C ARG A 85 8.24 4.30 19.43
N VAL A 86 7.16 4.21 18.64
CA VAL A 86 6.11 5.26 18.61
C VAL A 86 5.07 5.03 19.71
N ARG A 87 5.04 3.85 20.33
CA ARG A 87 4.09 3.42 21.38
C ARG A 87 2.66 3.93 21.13
N PRO A 88 2.07 3.69 19.94
CA PRO A 88 0.63 3.90 19.80
C PRO A 88 -0.06 3.15 20.93
N ALA A 89 -1.12 3.73 21.49
CA ALA A 89 -1.89 3.04 22.51
C ALA A 89 -2.22 1.64 21.98
N ARG A 90 -2.00 0.59 22.79
CA ARG A 90 -2.24 -0.82 22.40
C ARG A 90 -3.66 -1.11 21.91
N LEU A 91 -4.53 -0.11 22.06
CA LEU A 91 -5.96 -0.09 21.85
C LEU A 91 -6.36 0.64 20.55
N THR A 92 -5.43 1.31 19.87
CA THR A 92 -5.73 2.02 18.63
C THR A 92 -5.81 1.04 17.46
N PRO A 93 -6.89 1.03 16.66
CA PRO A 93 -6.94 0.24 15.42
C PRO A 93 -5.84 0.69 14.46
N GLU A 94 -5.30 -0.23 13.67
CA GLU A 94 -4.37 0.13 12.59
C GLU A 94 -5.14 0.80 11.46
N LEU A 95 -4.81 2.06 11.16
CA LEU A 95 -5.41 2.81 10.07
C LEU A 95 -4.85 2.34 8.71
N PRO A 96 -5.65 2.40 7.62
CA PRO A 96 -5.15 2.19 6.27
C PRO A 96 -3.96 3.09 5.94
N ARG A 97 -3.04 2.58 5.11
CA ARG A 97 -1.84 3.29 4.70
C ARG A 97 -1.95 3.62 3.22
N LEU A 98 -1.81 4.90 2.92
CA LEU A 98 -1.83 5.42 1.57
C LEU A 98 -0.41 5.85 1.19
N VAL A 99 0.14 5.22 0.16
CA VAL A 99 1.48 5.55 -0.34
C VAL A 99 1.45 5.80 -1.84
N THR A 100 2.30 6.72 -2.29
CA THR A 100 2.61 6.89 -3.70
C THR A 100 3.77 5.98 -4.07
N LEU A 101 3.77 5.51 -5.31
CA LEU A 101 4.91 4.84 -5.91
C LEU A 101 5.51 5.77 -6.95
N ARG A 102 6.80 6.04 -6.80
CA ARG A 102 7.58 6.87 -7.72
C ARG A 102 8.63 6.03 -8.42
N ALA A 103 8.90 6.39 -9.67
CA ALA A 103 10.06 5.90 -10.40
C ALA A 103 10.68 7.04 -11.18
N GLN A 104 12.01 7.15 -11.13
CA GLN A 104 12.76 8.26 -11.74
C GLN A 104 12.22 9.65 -11.34
N GLY A 105 11.88 9.81 -10.07
CA GLY A 105 11.35 11.07 -9.52
C GLY A 105 9.89 11.37 -9.84
N GLN A 106 9.24 10.63 -10.74
CA GLN A 106 7.83 10.83 -11.11
C GLN A 106 6.90 9.87 -10.36
N ILE A 107 5.70 10.33 -10.01
CA ILE A 107 4.65 9.48 -9.43
C ILE A 107 4.06 8.61 -10.56
N ARG A 108 4.13 7.30 -10.38
CA ARG A 108 3.66 6.30 -11.35
C ARG A 108 2.32 5.68 -10.97
N GLY A 109 1.96 5.78 -9.69
CA GLY A 109 0.73 5.24 -9.15
C GLY A 109 0.65 5.45 -7.64
N ALA A 110 -0.40 4.93 -7.03
CA ALA A 110 -0.55 4.92 -5.58
C ALA A 110 -1.24 3.64 -5.11
N LEU A 111 -1.03 3.31 -3.84
CA LEU A 111 -1.55 2.09 -3.20
C LEU A 111 -2.19 2.45 -1.87
N VAL A 112 -3.33 1.83 -1.59
CA VAL A 112 -3.91 1.78 -0.26
C VAL A 112 -3.79 0.36 0.29
N LEU A 113 -3.19 0.22 1.48
CA LEU A 113 -3.05 -1.06 2.17
C LEU A 113 -3.75 -0.98 3.53
N ALA A 114 -4.73 -1.86 3.75
CA ALA A 114 -5.37 -2.02 5.05
C ALA A 114 -5.42 -3.48 5.46
N ARG A 115 -5.14 -3.77 6.73
CA ARG A 115 -5.37 -5.11 7.28
C ARG A 115 -6.86 -5.36 7.36
N ARG A 116 -7.33 -6.49 6.84
CA ARG A 116 -8.70 -6.95 7.09
C ARG A 116 -8.90 -7.04 8.61
N GLN A 117 -9.96 -6.43 9.15
CA GLN A 117 -10.25 -6.36 10.58
C GLN A 117 -9.31 -5.47 11.43
N GLY A 118 -8.36 -4.72 10.86
CA GLY A 118 -7.58 -3.69 11.59
C GLY A 118 -6.68 -4.18 12.74
N TRP A 119 -6.46 -5.49 12.90
CA TRP A 119 -5.56 -6.05 13.93
C TRP A 119 -4.18 -6.41 13.36
N ARG A 120 -3.15 -6.11 14.15
CA ARG A 120 -1.78 -6.62 13.96
C ARG A 120 -1.79 -8.15 14.06
N GLY A 121 -1.66 -8.84 12.93
CA GLY A 121 -1.73 -10.31 12.81
C GLY A 121 -3.00 -10.85 12.10
N ALA A 122 -3.89 -9.98 11.62
CA ALA A 122 -4.82 -10.38 10.56
C ALA A 122 -4.06 -10.57 9.23
N ALA A 123 -4.69 -11.26 8.26
CA ALA A 123 -4.09 -11.62 6.98
C ALA A 123 -3.30 -10.44 6.38
N PRO A 124 -2.07 -10.69 5.88
CA PRO A 124 -1.22 -9.64 5.34
C PRO A 124 -1.96 -8.91 4.22
N ALA A 125 -1.86 -7.59 4.19
CA ALA A 125 -2.31 -6.82 3.04
C ALA A 125 -1.11 -6.69 2.10
N THR A 126 -1.28 -7.20 0.88
CA THR A 126 -0.34 -7.02 -0.22
C THR A 126 -1.05 -6.30 -1.35
N ALA A 127 -0.30 -5.47 -2.05
CA ALA A 127 -0.77 -4.69 -3.17
C ALA A 127 0.30 -4.76 -4.26
N THR A 128 -0.12 -4.89 -5.51
CA THR A 128 0.79 -4.90 -6.65
C THR A 128 0.41 -3.75 -7.56
N LEU A 129 1.41 -2.95 -7.94
CA LEU A 129 1.28 -1.89 -8.93
C LEU A 129 2.18 -2.25 -10.10
N ALA A 130 1.66 -2.13 -11.32
CA ALA A 130 2.48 -2.19 -12.53
C ALA A 130 2.32 -0.91 -13.34
N PHE A 131 3.41 -0.42 -13.90
CA PHE A 131 3.48 0.78 -14.73
C PHE A 131 4.59 0.65 -15.75
N ASP A 132 4.51 1.45 -16.81
CA ASP A 132 5.49 1.43 -17.88
C ASP A 132 6.46 2.60 -17.73
N LEU A 133 7.73 2.34 -18.02
CA LEU A 133 8.73 3.36 -18.28
C LEU A 133 8.88 3.49 -19.81
N PRO A 134 8.77 4.71 -20.36
CA PRO A 134 8.97 4.94 -21.79
C PRO A 134 10.40 4.64 -22.22
N ALA A 135 10.59 4.50 -23.54
CA ALA A 135 11.90 4.31 -24.14
C ALA A 135 12.87 5.41 -23.69
N GLY A 136 14.10 5.03 -23.37
CA GLY A 136 15.16 5.94 -22.93
C GLY A 136 15.06 6.41 -21.48
N GLU A 137 13.97 6.15 -20.75
CA GLU A 137 13.89 6.50 -19.33
C GLU A 137 14.69 5.55 -18.44
N LEU A 138 14.68 4.25 -18.77
CA LEU A 138 15.73 3.34 -18.32
C LEU A 138 16.86 3.41 -19.37
N ASP A 139 17.76 4.38 -19.16
CA ASP A 139 18.85 4.67 -20.09
C ASP A 139 19.88 3.52 -20.19
N ARG A 140 20.93 3.72 -20.98
CA ARG A 140 22.01 2.73 -21.15
C ARG A 140 22.83 2.51 -19.89
N ASP A 141 22.86 3.50 -18.99
CA ASP A 141 23.47 3.31 -17.68
C ASP A 141 22.56 2.45 -16.79
N GLY A 142 21.27 2.37 -17.09
CA GLY A 142 20.39 1.30 -16.63
C GLY A 142 20.13 1.33 -15.13
N LEU A 143 20.03 2.52 -14.55
CA LEU A 143 19.70 2.67 -13.13
C LEU A 143 18.18 2.82 -12.97
N LEU A 144 17.51 1.77 -12.49
CA LEU A 144 16.10 1.84 -12.10
C LEU A 144 15.99 2.32 -10.66
N ILE A 145 15.31 3.46 -10.44
CA ILE A 145 14.98 3.94 -9.09
C ILE A 145 13.49 3.73 -8.85
N VAL A 146 13.16 3.05 -7.74
CA VAL A 146 11.78 2.86 -7.26
C VAL A 146 11.70 3.38 -5.83
N GLU A 147 10.70 4.21 -5.56
CA GLU A 147 10.48 4.84 -4.26
C GLU A 147 9.02 4.67 -3.84
N LEU A 148 8.82 4.39 -2.55
CA LEU A 148 7.53 4.44 -1.89
C LEU A 148 7.56 5.57 -0.87
N ALA A 149 6.64 6.52 -0.98
CA ALA A 149 6.57 7.68 -0.10
C ALA A 149 5.14 7.92 0.38
N ASP A 150 5.01 8.63 1.48
CA ASP A 150 3.70 9.10 1.96
C ASP A 150 3.02 9.96 0.89
N ALA A 151 1.72 9.70 0.67
CA ALA A 151 0.89 10.59 -0.14
C ALA A 151 0.42 11.77 0.70
N LEU A 152 0.13 12.92 0.07
CA LEU A 152 -0.60 13.99 0.73
C LEU A 152 -2.09 13.62 0.76
N PRO A 153 -2.67 13.25 1.92
CA PRO A 153 -4.06 12.85 1.95
C PRO A 153 -4.97 14.10 1.82
N PRO A 154 -6.10 14.00 1.10
CA PRO A 154 -7.09 15.07 1.13
C PRO A 154 -7.69 15.21 2.54
N SER A 155 -8.20 16.40 2.85
CA SER A 155 -8.66 16.76 4.21
C SER A 155 -9.71 15.80 4.79
N TRP A 156 -10.60 15.29 3.95
CA TRP A 156 -11.65 14.33 4.33
C TRP A 156 -11.11 12.91 4.62
N ALA A 157 -9.95 12.55 4.07
CA ALA A 157 -9.32 11.25 4.26
C ALA A 157 -8.28 11.23 5.38
N GLY A 158 -7.60 12.36 5.63
CA GLY A 158 -6.48 12.47 6.56
C GLY A 158 -6.72 11.84 7.95
N PRO A 159 -7.83 12.15 8.65
CA PRO A 159 -8.12 11.57 9.96
C PRO A 159 -8.36 10.04 9.96
N ARG A 160 -8.59 9.45 8.79
CA ARG A 160 -8.90 8.03 8.60
C ARG A 160 -7.72 7.23 8.03
N LEU A 161 -6.64 7.89 7.66
CA LEU A 161 -5.42 7.29 7.11
C LEU A 161 -4.27 7.37 8.13
N SER A 162 -3.29 6.49 7.99
CA SER A 162 -2.06 6.56 8.79
C SER A 162 -1.27 7.82 8.43
N ALA A 163 -0.94 8.64 9.43
CA ALA A 163 -0.12 9.84 9.26
C ALA A 163 1.34 9.54 8.85
N ARG A 164 1.80 8.30 9.04
CA ARG A 164 3.07 7.79 8.51
C ARG A 164 2.79 6.49 7.79
N SER A 165 2.57 6.55 6.48
CA SER A 165 2.05 5.44 5.71
C SER A 165 3.16 4.50 5.23
N ALA A 166 4.34 5.01 4.89
CA ALA A 166 5.48 4.25 4.39
C ALA A 166 6.17 3.39 5.47
N ILE A 167 6.33 3.90 6.70
CA ILE A 167 7.06 3.18 7.75
C ILE A 167 6.38 1.86 8.13
N GLY A 168 7.07 0.73 8.00
CA GLY A 168 6.48 -0.58 8.27
C GLY A 168 5.73 -1.18 7.08
N LEU A 169 5.95 -0.62 5.89
CA LEU A 169 5.76 -1.33 4.63
C LEU A 169 7.03 -2.10 4.26
N ARG A 170 6.86 -3.03 3.32
CA ARG A 170 7.95 -3.76 2.67
C ARG A 170 7.72 -3.86 1.18
N ILE A 171 8.81 -3.85 0.42
CA ILE A 171 8.80 -4.24 -0.99
C ILE A 171 9.10 -5.74 -1.04
N ASN A 172 8.13 -6.53 -1.49
CA ASN A 172 8.26 -7.99 -1.60
C ASN A 172 9.10 -8.35 -2.83
N ASN A 173 8.72 -7.81 -3.99
CA ASN A 173 9.34 -8.10 -5.29
C ASN A 173 9.30 -6.87 -6.21
N ILE A 174 10.30 -6.72 -7.06
CA ILE A 174 10.28 -5.83 -8.23
C ILE A 174 10.57 -6.67 -9.47
N SER A 175 9.66 -6.69 -10.43
CA SER A 175 9.90 -7.30 -11.75
C SER A 175 10.10 -6.21 -12.79
N VAL A 176 11.02 -6.41 -13.72
CA VAL A 176 11.22 -5.54 -14.88
C VAL A 176 11.28 -6.40 -16.13
N ARG A 177 10.47 -6.05 -17.13
CA ARG A 177 10.44 -6.73 -18.43
C ARG A 177 10.30 -5.73 -19.55
N GLU A 178 10.86 -6.04 -20.71
CA GLU A 178 10.58 -5.24 -21.91
C GLU A 178 9.09 -5.30 -22.25
N GLN A 179 8.55 -4.17 -22.70
CA GLN A 179 7.13 -4.00 -22.98
C GLN A 179 7.00 -3.19 -24.27
N PRO A 180 6.81 -3.85 -25.43
CA PRO A 180 6.84 -3.16 -26.72
C PRO A 180 5.64 -2.23 -26.95
N ALA A 181 4.51 -2.48 -26.29
CA ALA A 181 3.31 -1.66 -26.37
C ALA A 181 2.97 -1.05 -25.01
N ALA A 182 2.83 0.28 -24.99
CA ALA A 182 2.44 1.01 -23.79
C ALA A 182 1.10 0.50 -23.26
N THR A 183 1.08 0.19 -21.98
CA THR A 183 -0.06 -0.33 -21.24
C THR A 183 -0.31 0.56 -20.03
N ALA A 184 -1.56 0.93 -19.80
CA ALA A 184 -1.92 1.74 -18.66
C ALA A 184 -1.40 1.13 -17.33
N PRO A 185 -1.02 1.97 -16.36
CA PRO A 185 -0.76 1.53 -15.00
C PRO A 185 -1.93 0.72 -14.45
N SER A 186 -1.63 -0.39 -13.79
CA SER A 186 -2.63 -1.29 -13.21
C SER A 186 -2.37 -1.46 -11.71
N GLY A 187 -3.43 -1.28 -10.91
CA GLY A 187 -3.39 -1.39 -9.46
C GLY A 187 -3.78 -2.77 -8.92
N PRO A 188 -4.04 -2.86 -7.60
CA PRO A 188 -4.36 -4.12 -6.92
C PRO A 188 -5.67 -4.75 -7.42
N VAL A 189 -5.63 -6.06 -7.69
CA VAL A 189 -6.81 -6.84 -8.09
C VAL A 189 -7.44 -7.46 -6.84
N GLY A 190 -8.29 -6.71 -6.15
CA GLY A 190 -8.96 -7.24 -4.97
C GLY A 190 -9.56 -6.19 -4.04
N HIS A 191 -10.06 -6.68 -2.91
CA HIS A 191 -10.64 -5.86 -1.87
C HIS A 191 -9.55 -5.20 -1.01
N THR A 192 -9.64 -3.89 -0.82
CA THR A 192 -8.62 -3.07 -0.13
C THR A 192 -8.57 -3.25 1.39
N GLY A 193 -9.59 -3.89 1.98
CA GLY A 193 -9.77 -4.05 3.42
C GLY A 193 -10.30 -2.80 4.12
N CYS A 194 -10.65 -1.74 3.37
CA CYS A 194 -11.17 -0.48 3.88
C CYS A 194 -12.11 0.21 2.86
N ASP A 195 -12.67 1.34 3.26
CA ASP A 195 -13.58 2.18 2.48
C ASP A 195 -12.83 3.20 1.59
N PHE A 196 -11.63 2.83 1.16
CA PHE A 196 -10.81 3.57 0.22
C PHE A 196 -10.39 2.68 -0.94
N ALA A 197 -10.19 3.28 -2.11
CA ALA A 197 -9.60 2.64 -3.27
C ALA A 197 -8.84 3.67 -4.12
N VAL A 198 -7.91 3.22 -4.97
CA VAL A 198 -7.10 4.11 -5.80
C VAL A 198 -7.33 3.79 -7.27
N VAL A 199 -7.66 4.81 -8.05
CA VAL A 199 -7.66 4.78 -9.51
C VAL A 199 -6.29 5.20 -10.01
N GLN A 200 -5.70 4.42 -10.90
CA GLN A 200 -4.37 4.70 -11.43
C GLN A 200 -4.42 5.68 -12.62
N PRO A 201 -3.32 6.41 -12.90
CA PRO A 201 -3.23 7.30 -14.06
C PRO A 201 -3.55 6.59 -15.38
N GLY A 202 -4.18 7.29 -16.32
CA GLY A 202 -4.40 6.80 -17.69
C GLY A 202 -5.26 5.54 -17.80
N ALA A 203 -5.98 5.19 -16.73
CA ALA A 203 -6.86 4.04 -16.71
C ALA A 203 -8.25 4.37 -17.32
N ALA A 204 -9.23 3.48 -17.18
CA ALA A 204 -10.58 3.65 -17.72
C ALA A 204 -11.28 4.92 -17.22
N LEU A 205 -12.28 5.39 -17.96
CA LEU A 205 -13.17 6.48 -17.53
C LEU A 205 -14.26 6.01 -16.55
N SER A 206 -14.55 4.72 -16.54
CA SER A 206 -15.64 4.13 -15.75
C SER A 206 -15.12 2.93 -14.98
N TYR A 207 -15.51 2.84 -13.71
CA TYR A 207 -15.17 1.74 -12.83
C TYR A 207 -16.39 1.23 -12.12
N ARG A 208 -16.47 -0.08 -11.98
CA ARG A 208 -17.35 -0.71 -11.01
C ARG A 208 -16.65 -0.73 -9.64
N LEU A 209 -17.35 -0.23 -8.64
CA LEU A 209 -16.94 -0.22 -7.24
C LEU A 209 -17.80 -1.23 -6.48
N GLU A 210 -17.17 -2.36 -6.14
CA GLU A 210 -17.78 -3.47 -5.41
C GLU A 210 -17.48 -3.34 -3.91
N GLY A 211 -18.53 -3.32 -3.09
CA GLY A 211 -18.43 -3.28 -1.63
C GLY A 211 -18.53 -4.67 -1.01
N ALA A 212 -17.61 -5.02 -0.12
CA ALA A 212 -17.69 -6.23 0.70
C ALA A 212 -17.65 -5.89 2.19
N GLY A 213 -18.45 -6.60 2.97
CA GLY A 213 -18.39 -6.52 4.44
C GLY A 213 -17.07 -7.09 4.96
N VAL A 214 -16.38 -6.32 5.79
CA VAL A 214 -15.27 -6.79 6.62
C VAL A 214 -15.66 -6.71 8.08
N SER A 215 -15.23 -7.69 8.87
CA SER A 215 -15.46 -7.62 10.31
C SER A 215 -14.78 -6.38 10.86
N ALA A 216 -15.51 -5.60 11.66
CA ALA A 216 -14.88 -4.51 12.40
C ALA A 216 -13.73 -5.07 13.24
N ALA A 217 -12.70 -4.26 13.49
CA ALA A 217 -11.73 -4.60 14.50
C ALA A 217 -12.47 -4.88 15.82
N PRO A 218 -12.36 -6.08 16.44
CA PRO A 218 -13.04 -6.35 17.69
C PRO A 218 -12.69 -5.29 18.73
N PRO A 219 -13.65 -4.93 19.60
CA PRO A 219 -13.43 -3.93 20.62
C PRO A 219 -12.24 -4.34 21.47
N VAL A 220 -11.46 -3.35 21.82
CA VAL A 220 -10.18 -3.55 22.43
C VAL A 220 -10.33 -4.27 23.78
N PRO A 221 -9.49 -5.28 24.07
CA PRO A 221 -9.50 -5.93 25.37
C PRO A 221 -9.11 -4.92 26.46
N ILE A 222 -10.08 -4.58 27.31
CA ILE A 222 -9.84 -3.84 28.54
C ILE A 222 -8.94 -4.70 29.42
N SER A 223 -7.73 -4.21 29.70
CA SER A 223 -6.81 -4.89 30.61
C SER A 223 -7.24 -4.63 32.05
N PRO A 224 -7.16 -5.62 32.95
CA PRO A 224 -7.51 -5.46 34.35
C PRO A 224 -6.63 -4.38 35.01
N ARG A 225 -7.26 -3.27 35.42
CA ARG A 225 -6.55 -2.09 35.96
C ARG A 225 -6.30 -2.17 37.47
N ASN A 226 -7.06 -2.96 38.23
CA ASN A 226 -6.96 -3.03 39.69
C ASN A 226 -6.33 -4.34 40.20
N ARG A 227 -5.86 -4.34 41.45
CA ARG A 227 -5.18 -5.50 42.09
C ARG A 227 -6.09 -6.75 42.17
N TRP A 228 -7.39 -6.54 42.37
CA TRP A 228 -8.41 -7.59 42.47
C TRP A 228 -8.64 -8.33 41.15
N THR A 229 -8.67 -7.60 40.03
CA THR A 229 -8.86 -8.17 38.68
C THR A 229 -7.61 -8.85 38.12
N ARG A 230 -6.46 -8.77 38.82
CA ARG A 230 -5.23 -9.50 38.50
C ARG A 230 -5.17 -10.91 39.10
N GLN A 231 -6.09 -11.27 40.00
CA GLN A 231 -6.15 -12.61 40.59
C GLN A 231 -6.49 -13.70 39.55
N LYS A 232 -6.00 -14.93 39.75
CA LYS A 232 -6.15 -16.07 38.81
C LYS A 232 -7.60 -16.30 38.31
N PRO A 233 -8.66 -16.28 39.16
CA PRO A 233 -10.03 -16.50 38.68
C PRO A 233 -10.53 -15.36 37.78
N ALA A 234 -10.25 -14.10 38.13
CA ALA A 234 -10.62 -12.96 37.30
C ALA A 234 -9.94 -12.99 35.92
N ARG A 235 -8.65 -13.39 35.86
CA ARG A 235 -7.93 -13.55 34.57
C ARG A 235 -8.57 -14.61 33.67
N ALA A 236 -9.05 -15.71 34.23
CA ALA A 236 -9.75 -16.75 33.47
C ALA A 236 -11.04 -16.21 32.86
N VAL A 237 -11.85 -15.48 33.64
CA VAL A 237 -13.07 -14.81 33.16
C VAL A 237 -12.76 -13.79 32.06
N PHE A 238 -11.71 -12.97 32.20
CA PHE A 238 -11.30 -12.03 31.14
C PHE A 238 -10.80 -12.72 29.86
N LYS A 239 -10.14 -13.89 29.98
CA LYS A 239 -9.75 -14.69 28.81
C LYS A 239 -10.97 -15.29 28.12
N LEU A 240 -11.91 -15.83 28.89
CA LEU A 240 -13.13 -16.45 28.40
C LEU A 240 -14.05 -15.42 27.72
N SER A 241 -14.24 -14.25 28.33
CA SER A 241 -15.01 -13.15 27.73
C SER A 241 -14.34 -12.59 26.47
N ARG A 242 -13.00 -12.54 26.42
CA ARG A 242 -12.25 -12.18 25.21
C ARG A 242 -12.42 -13.21 24.10
N ALA A 243 -12.37 -14.50 24.42
CA ALA A 243 -12.61 -15.57 23.48
C ALA A 243 -14.05 -15.52 22.94
N ALA A 244 -15.04 -15.38 23.84
CA ALA A 244 -16.44 -15.26 23.48
C ALA A 244 -16.72 -14.03 22.59
N ARG A 245 -16.14 -12.85 22.91
CA ARG A 245 -16.25 -11.66 22.05
C ARG A 245 -15.64 -11.87 20.67
N ARG A 246 -14.48 -12.53 20.57
CA ARG A 246 -13.87 -12.85 19.27
C ARG A 246 -14.74 -13.81 18.45
N VAL A 247 -15.33 -14.80 19.10
CA VAL A 247 -16.26 -15.75 18.44
C VAL A 247 -17.52 -15.02 18.00
N ALA A 248 -18.13 -14.21 18.86
CA ALA A 248 -19.34 -13.43 18.54
C ALA A 248 -19.10 -12.44 17.39
N VAL A 249 -17.99 -11.69 17.39
CA VAL A 249 -17.64 -10.76 16.30
C VAL A 249 -17.39 -11.51 14.99
N ARG A 250 -16.86 -12.74 15.02
CA ARG A 250 -16.69 -13.57 13.81
C ARG A 250 -17.99 -14.22 13.34
N ALA A 251 -18.90 -14.55 14.25
CA ALA A 251 -20.15 -15.24 13.96
C ALA A 251 -21.26 -14.28 13.45
N LEU A 252 -21.14 -12.98 13.71
CA LEU A 252 -22.11 -11.99 13.21
C LEU A 252 -21.91 -11.76 11.71
N PRO A 253 -22.94 -11.97 10.87
CA PRO A 253 -22.87 -11.63 9.45
C PRO A 253 -22.72 -10.10 9.34
N HIS A 254 -21.57 -9.66 8.84
CA HIS A 254 -21.33 -8.24 8.59
C HIS A 254 -21.90 -7.88 7.23
N ARG A 255 -23.04 -7.19 7.22
CA ARG A 255 -23.52 -6.54 6.01
C ARG A 255 -22.70 -5.27 5.80
N PRO A 256 -22.17 -5.03 4.58
CA PRO A 256 -21.60 -3.73 4.27
C PRO A 256 -22.66 -2.66 4.54
N GLY A 257 -22.24 -1.53 5.13
CA GLY A 257 -23.10 -0.37 5.23
C GLY A 257 -23.51 0.12 3.85
N GLU A 258 -24.61 0.86 3.77
CA GLU A 258 -24.96 1.54 2.53
C GLU A 258 -23.87 2.58 2.21
N VAL A 259 -23.34 2.56 0.99
CA VAL A 259 -22.39 3.59 0.54
C VAL A 259 -23.18 4.86 0.31
N ALA A 260 -23.04 5.83 1.22
CA ALA A 260 -23.74 7.10 1.16
C ALA A 260 -23.33 7.90 -0.07
N GLU A 261 -22.05 8.28 -0.16
CA GLU A 261 -21.47 9.03 -1.27
C GLU A 261 -19.98 8.69 -1.45
N VAL A 262 -19.46 8.87 -2.66
CA VAL A 262 -18.04 8.65 -3.00
C VAL A 262 -17.39 9.98 -3.31
N LEU A 263 -16.33 10.29 -2.57
CA LEU A 263 -15.44 11.42 -2.82
C LEU A 263 -14.24 10.95 -3.63
N ALA A 264 -13.71 11.84 -4.46
CA ALA A 264 -12.51 11.60 -5.24
C ALA A 264 -11.53 12.79 -5.11
N ALA A 265 -10.25 12.50 -4.96
CA ALA A 265 -9.19 13.52 -4.92
C ALA A 265 -7.93 13.08 -5.64
N ASP A 266 -7.32 14.00 -6.39
CA ASP A 266 -6.02 13.81 -7.03
C ASP A 266 -4.93 13.73 -5.95
N LEU A 267 -4.10 12.68 -5.97
CA LEU A 267 -3.07 12.45 -4.95
C LEU A 267 -1.79 13.26 -5.15
N VAL A 268 -1.67 13.97 -6.27
CA VAL A 268 -0.57 14.89 -6.56
C VAL A 268 -0.94 16.30 -6.13
N THR A 269 -2.14 16.78 -6.50
CA THR A 269 -2.57 18.15 -6.21
C THR A 269 -3.38 18.27 -4.92
N GLY A 270 -4.00 17.19 -4.45
CA GLY A 270 -4.94 17.18 -3.33
C GLY A 270 -6.33 17.73 -3.68
N GLU A 271 -6.55 18.15 -4.93
CA GLU A 271 -7.81 18.75 -5.37
C GLU A 271 -8.91 17.72 -5.57
N ALA A 272 -10.16 18.15 -5.37
CA ALA A 272 -11.32 17.31 -5.61
C ALA A 272 -11.46 17.00 -7.11
N VAL A 273 -11.70 15.73 -7.43
CA VAL A 273 -11.95 15.27 -8.79
C VAL A 273 -13.44 15.02 -8.95
N PRO A 274 -14.13 15.62 -9.92
CA PRO A 274 -15.56 15.38 -10.12
C PRO A 274 -15.79 13.94 -10.61
N VAL A 275 -16.72 13.24 -9.97
CA VAL A 275 -17.13 11.89 -10.33
C VAL A 275 -18.65 11.76 -10.35
N ASP A 276 -19.18 11.11 -11.38
CA ASP A 276 -20.57 10.70 -11.44
C ASP A 276 -20.69 9.30 -10.82
N VAL A 277 -21.56 9.15 -9.83
CA VAL A 277 -21.79 7.87 -9.14
C VAL A 277 -23.19 7.37 -9.44
N SER A 278 -23.31 6.23 -10.12
CA SER A 278 -24.60 5.58 -10.39
C SER A 278 -24.70 4.25 -9.67
N ARG A 279 -25.82 4.00 -9.00
CA ARG A 279 -26.07 2.75 -8.27
C ARG A 279 -26.81 1.74 -9.14
N HIS A 280 -26.34 0.50 -9.13
CA HIS A 280 -26.97 -0.64 -9.79
C HIS A 280 -27.91 -1.39 -8.84
N GLN A 281 -28.84 -2.16 -9.41
CA GLN A 281 -29.83 -2.95 -8.64
C GLN A 281 -29.17 -4.05 -7.78
N ASP A 282 -27.97 -4.49 -8.15
CA ASP A 282 -27.17 -5.47 -7.41
C ASP A 282 -26.41 -4.85 -6.21
N GLY A 283 -26.59 -3.55 -5.95
CA GLY A 283 -25.93 -2.81 -4.87
C GLY A 283 -24.52 -2.32 -5.20
N ASN A 284 -23.99 -2.62 -6.40
CA ASN A 284 -22.71 -2.08 -6.84
C ASN A 284 -22.85 -0.63 -7.32
N LEU A 285 -21.76 0.13 -7.21
CA LEU A 285 -21.69 1.48 -7.74
C LEU A 285 -20.86 1.48 -9.02
N THR A 286 -21.22 2.33 -9.97
CA THR A 286 -20.32 2.75 -11.05
C THR A 286 -19.85 4.16 -10.76
N VAL A 287 -18.54 4.34 -10.79
CA VAL A 287 -17.87 5.64 -10.65
C VAL A 287 -17.35 6.02 -12.02
N ARG A 288 -17.84 7.12 -12.58
CA ARG A 288 -17.43 7.64 -13.88
C ARG A 288 -16.74 8.98 -13.72
N PHE A 289 -15.56 9.11 -14.32
CA PHE A 289 -14.83 10.36 -14.42
C PHE A 289 -15.27 11.12 -15.68
N THR A 290 -15.37 12.44 -15.57
CA THR A 290 -15.69 13.32 -16.70
C THR A 290 -14.55 13.40 -17.71
N THR A 291 -13.31 13.29 -17.23
CA THR A 291 -12.08 13.31 -18.03
C THR A 291 -11.14 12.19 -17.61
N PRO A 292 -10.26 11.70 -18.51
CA PRO A 292 -9.21 10.76 -18.14
C PRO A 292 -8.36 11.33 -17.00
N VAL A 293 -8.09 10.51 -15.98
CA VAL A 293 -7.28 10.93 -14.84
C VAL A 293 -5.79 10.84 -15.20
N GLY A 294 -5.09 11.98 -15.16
CA GLY A 294 -3.65 12.05 -15.45
C GLY A 294 -2.76 11.62 -14.27
N ASN A 295 -3.32 11.64 -13.05
CA ASN A 295 -2.65 11.33 -11.80
C ASN A 295 -3.40 10.21 -11.05
N PRO A 296 -2.79 9.59 -10.03
CA PRO A 296 -3.49 8.64 -9.18
C PRO A 296 -4.58 9.38 -8.39
N VAL A 297 -5.79 8.84 -8.36
CA VAL A 297 -6.93 9.42 -7.65
C VAL A 297 -7.36 8.52 -6.52
N LEU A 298 -7.47 9.07 -5.31
CA LEU A 298 -8.06 8.39 -4.16
C LEU A 298 -9.57 8.53 -4.20
N LEU A 299 -10.26 7.40 -4.18
CA LEU A 299 -11.67 7.31 -3.88
C LEU A 299 -11.86 6.96 -2.40
N GLY A 300 -12.86 7.55 -1.76
CA GLY A 300 -13.28 7.15 -0.42
C GLY A 300 -14.71 7.55 -0.10
N SER A 301 -15.30 6.92 0.89
CA SER A 301 -16.65 7.27 1.35
C SER A 301 -16.65 8.63 2.07
N THR A 302 -17.75 9.39 1.98
CA THR A 302 -17.92 10.63 2.76
C THR A 302 -17.86 10.37 4.26
N GLU A 303 -18.54 9.33 4.73
CA GLU A 303 -18.54 8.91 6.13
C GLU A 303 -17.60 7.71 6.35
N ALA A 304 -17.04 7.59 7.56
CA ALA A 304 -16.20 6.44 7.90
C ALA A 304 -17.02 5.15 7.98
N GLN A 305 -16.66 4.17 7.16
CA GLN A 305 -17.27 2.85 7.09
C GLN A 305 -16.22 1.76 7.43
N PRO A 306 -15.87 1.58 8.71
CA PRO A 306 -14.80 0.66 9.14
C PRO A 306 -15.10 -0.84 8.91
N THR A 307 -16.33 -1.16 8.52
CA THR A 307 -16.80 -2.50 8.17
C THR A 307 -16.93 -2.73 6.67
N LEU A 308 -16.46 -1.77 5.85
CA LEU A 308 -16.54 -1.85 4.40
C LEU A 308 -15.16 -2.09 3.81
N SER A 309 -15.14 -2.84 2.70
CA SER A 309 -13.97 -3.04 1.88
C SER A 309 -14.32 -2.85 0.41
N TRP A 310 -13.58 -1.98 -0.26
CA TRP A 310 -13.80 -1.68 -1.67
C TRP A 310 -12.95 -2.52 -2.60
N ARG A 311 -13.48 -2.82 -3.78
CA ARG A 311 -12.75 -3.35 -4.92
C ARG A 311 -13.15 -2.52 -6.14
N LEU A 312 -12.16 -2.07 -6.89
CA LEU A 312 -12.37 -1.39 -8.17
C LEU A 312 -12.07 -2.34 -9.32
N THR A 313 -12.96 -2.37 -10.31
CA THR A 313 -12.76 -3.05 -11.58
C THR A 313 -13.10 -2.09 -12.72
N PRO A 314 -12.29 -2.01 -13.78
CA PRO A 314 -12.66 -1.26 -14.98
C PRO A 314 -14.01 -1.77 -15.52
N SER A 315 -14.91 -0.86 -15.88
CA SER A 315 -16.22 -1.17 -16.46
C SER A 315 -16.24 -1.01 -17.97
#